data_AF-A0A0Q8JLA5-F1
#
_entry.id   AF-A0A0Q8JLA5-F1
#
_cell.length_a   1.000
_cell.length_b   1.000
_cell.length_c   1.000
_cell.angle_alpha   90.00
_cell.angle_beta   90.00
_cell.angle_gamma   90.00
#
_symmetry.space_group_name_H-M   'P 1'
#
loop_
_entity.id
_entity.type
_entity.pdbx_description
1 polymer ?
#
loop_
_entity_poly.entity_id
_entity_poly.type
_entity_poly.pdbx_seq_one_letter_code
_entity_poly.pdbx_strand_id
1 'polypeptide(L)'
;MGSHENGYLSLWLADTLKEHRFAKDSAPQIAAHLRGIADAIKNAGADSWRARDYYGAAGEWYKVGRDDLNESAMTVAVAESFYDEAKSRIEGAHPSYMAAASFLEDAILVFRRVPGSHRAAHGVDERIEQLQRELREAGEKSHAEMATISSGPIDVLDLVAHAEQSVTGKSFVEALGGLASLFNISDYQKSKDQAKAALCAHPLMSSMHASVLGRDGNVVAKRPGFNMAEPDSEANEAAIRAQMIQTQAQAMGLRVQALILPALEIVQLEHGVKLQALIQFASQTSIVPPGRERLVAQGLHYGFEGNWAAAVHLLVPQLEHLVRYHIKQNGAITTVMSKEGVVNEVGLSGLMTLPEVESFFGPNYSFEIRALFCDHYGPNLRNELAHGLLSDREAFSAESVYAWWFMFMLVMTGWRHELRGRIAQAKAGDPQAGPVAAGGEGAAAPAEALAP
;
A
#
# COMPACT_ATOMS: atom_id res chain seq x y z
N MET A 1 27.06 -31.74 -6.94
CA MET A 1 27.57 -32.97 -6.30
C MET A 1 27.49 -32.76 -4.79
N GLY A 2 26.37 -33.16 -4.18
CA GLY A 2 26.11 -33.02 -2.74
C GLY A 2 26.54 -34.27 -1.98
N SER A 3 27.13 -34.08 -0.80
CA SER A 3 27.71 -35.12 0.04
C SER A 3 26.66 -36.11 0.56
N HIS A 4 27.02 -37.41 0.57
CA HIS A 4 26.20 -38.53 1.00
C HIS A 4 26.08 -38.69 2.54
N GLU A 5 26.56 -37.73 3.33
CA GLU A 5 26.68 -37.86 4.80
C GLU A 5 25.55 -37.19 5.62
N ASN A 6 24.63 -36.43 5.00
CA ASN A 6 23.65 -35.63 5.75
C ASN A 6 22.38 -36.39 6.22
N GLY A 7 22.35 -37.72 6.13
CA GLY A 7 21.18 -38.50 6.52
C GLY A 7 19.93 -38.28 5.65
N TYR A 8 20.10 -37.72 4.44
CA TYR A 8 19.07 -37.49 3.42
C TYR A 8 19.10 -38.52 2.28
N LEU A 9 19.95 -39.55 2.38
CA LEU A 9 20.17 -40.53 1.32
C LEU A 9 18.88 -41.25 0.88
N SER A 10 18.02 -41.60 1.85
CA SER A 10 16.73 -42.23 1.58
C SER A 10 15.77 -41.31 0.82
N LEU A 11 15.78 -40.01 1.12
CA LEU A 11 14.96 -39.02 0.40
C LEU A 11 15.45 -38.87 -1.05
N TRP A 12 16.75 -38.67 -1.23
CA TRP A 12 17.36 -38.53 -2.57
C TRP A 12 17.13 -39.76 -3.45
N LEU A 13 17.27 -40.97 -2.88
CA LEU A 13 17.01 -42.20 -3.62
C LEU A 13 15.54 -42.32 -4.02
N ALA A 14 14.63 -41.97 -3.11
CA ALA A 14 13.20 -41.99 -3.38
C ALA A 14 12.81 -40.97 -4.47
N ASP A 15 13.36 -39.76 -4.45
CA ASP A 15 13.11 -38.78 -5.51
C ASP A 15 13.69 -39.22 -6.85
N THR A 16 14.91 -39.76 -6.88
CA THR A 16 15.54 -40.30 -8.09
C THR A 16 14.70 -41.42 -8.70
N LEU A 17 14.21 -42.37 -7.89
CA LEU A 17 13.35 -43.45 -8.35
C LEU A 17 12.04 -42.93 -8.95
N LYS A 18 11.44 -41.91 -8.33
CA LYS A 18 10.19 -41.28 -8.78
C LYS A 18 10.39 -40.52 -10.10
N GLU A 19 11.44 -39.70 -10.21
CA GLU A 19 11.77 -38.93 -11.43
C GLU A 19 11.94 -39.83 -12.65
N HIS A 20 12.61 -40.98 -12.47
CA HIS A 20 12.81 -41.97 -13.51
C HIS A 20 11.66 -42.98 -13.64
N ARG A 21 10.57 -42.80 -12.89
CA ARG A 21 9.35 -43.63 -12.90
C ARG A 21 9.60 -45.12 -12.60
N PHE A 22 10.64 -45.41 -11.82
CA PHE A 22 10.95 -46.76 -11.33
C PHE A 22 10.20 -47.07 -10.02
N ALA A 23 10.16 -48.36 -9.66
CA ALA A 23 9.65 -48.85 -8.37
C ALA A 23 8.19 -48.49 -8.03
N LYS A 24 7.33 -48.26 -9.04
CA LYS A 24 5.89 -48.01 -8.84
C LYS A 24 5.19 -49.12 -8.07
N ASP A 25 5.55 -50.37 -8.34
CA ASP A 25 4.98 -51.54 -7.65
C ASP A 25 5.38 -51.61 -6.17
N SER A 26 6.45 -50.90 -5.80
CA SER A 26 6.94 -50.77 -4.43
C SER A 26 6.53 -49.44 -3.77
N ALA A 27 5.67 -48.65 -4.42
CA ALA A 27 5.30 -47.32 -3.94
C ALA A 27 4.74 -47.33 -2.52
N PRO A 28 3.84 -48.26 -2.11
CA PRO A 28 3.36 -48.32 -0.73
C PRO A 28 4.47 -48.58 0.30
N GLN A 29 5.44 -49.45 -0.02
CA GLN A 29 6.54 -49.78 0.87
C GLN A 29 7.52 -48.61 1.01
N ILE A 30 7.81 -47.91 -0.10
CA ILE A 30 8.66 -46.71 -0.10
C ILE A 30 7.99 -45.60 0.73
N ALA A 31 6.70 -45.34 0.49
CA ALA A 31 5.93 -44.34 1.23
C ALA A 31 5.89 -44.64 2.75
N ALA A 32 5.61 -45.89 3.12
CA ALA A 32 5.58 -46.32 4.51
C ALA A 32 6.96 -46.21 5.19
N HIS A 33 8.04 -46.53 4.47
CA HIS A 33 9.40 -46.39 4.98
C HIS A 33 9.77 -44.93 5.24
N LEU A 34 9.49 -44.03 4.28
CA LEU A 34 9.73 -42.59 4.43
C LEU A 34 8.91 -42.00 5.57
N ARG A 35 7.63 -42.38 5.69
CA ARG A 35 6.79 -42.01 6.83
C ARG A 35 7.39 -42.47 8.15
N GLY A 36 7.85 -43.72 8.24
CA GLY A 36 8.49 -44.25 9.46
C GLY A 36 9.74 -43.47 9.88
N ILE A 37 10.53 -42.99 8.91
CA ILE A 37 11.66 -42.08 9.18
C ILE A 37 11.15 -40.74 9.74
N ALA A 38 10.13 -40.15 9.10
CA ALA A 38 9.55 -38.89 9.57
C ALA A 38 9.00 -38.99 11.00
N ASP A 39 8.26 -40.07 11.31
CA ASP A 39 7.72 -40.35 12.64
C ASP A 39 8.85 -40.51 13.67
N ALA A 40 9.94 -41.19 13.33
CA ALA A 40 11.10 -41.36 14.22
C ALA A 40 11.80 -40.02 14.52
N ILE A 41 11.95 -39.15 13.50
CA ILE A 41 12.53 -37.81 13.67
C ILE A 41 11.64 -36.97 14.57
N LYS A 42 10.33 -36.94 14.29
CA LYS A 42 9.35 -36.21 15.11
C LYS A 42 9.38 -36.67 16.57
N ASN A 43 9.38 -37.98 16.83
CA ASN A 43 9.40 -38.55 18.18
C ASN A 43 10.70 -38.27 18.95
N ALA A 44 11.81 -38.05 18.25
CA ALA A 44 13.07 -37.64 18.85
C ALA A 44 13.05 -36.16 19.31
N GLY A 45 11.99 -35.40 19.01
CA GLY A 45 11.87 -33.98 19.36
C GLY A 45 12.85 -33.08 18.59
N ALA A 46 13.37 -33.55 17.46
CA ALA A 46 14.39 -32.86 16.67
C ALA A 46 13.90 -32.55 15.25
N ASP A 47 14.36 -31.41 14.72
CA ASP A 47 14.29 -31.04 13.30
C ASP A 47 12.92 -31.24 12.62
N SER A 48 11.89 -30.49 13.04
CA SER A 48 10.55 -30.53 12.42
C SER A 48 10.58 -30.29 10.91
N TRP A 49 11.50 -29.45 10.44
CA TRP A 49 11.75 -29.22 9.01
C TRP A 49 12.22 -30.49 8.27
N ARG A 50 13.04 -31.33 8.91
CA ARG A 50 13.52 -32.58 8.30
C ARG A 50 12.41 -33.63 8.28
N ALA A 51 11.65 -33.77 9.36
CA ALA A 51 10.49 -34.66 9.38
C ALA A 51 9.49 -34.29 8.27
N ARG A 52 9.29 -32.98 8.04
CA ARG A 52 8.44 -32.43 6.98
C ARG A 52 8.85 -32.89 5.59
N ASP A 53 10.14 -32.86 5.26
CA ASP A 53 10.64 -33.29 3.94
C ASP A 53 10.31 -34.77 3.70
N TYR A 54 10.47 -35.61 4.73
CA TYR A 54 10.12 -37.04 4.65
C TYR A 54 8.61 -37.28 4.55
N TYR A 55 7.76 -36.54 5.28
CA TYR A 55 6.31 -36.63 5.11
C TYR A 55 5.88 -36.19 3.70
N GLY A 56 6.46 -35.11 3.18
CA GLY A 56 6.18 -34.62 1.82
C GLY A 56 6.52 -35.67 0.76
N ALA A 57 7.72 -36.26 0.83
CA ALA A 57 8.11 -37.34 -0.08
C ALA A 57 7.25 -38.60 0.07
N ALA A 58 6.87 -38.97 1.30
CA ALA A 58 5.94 -40.08 1.53
C ALA A 58 4.58 -39.84 0.88
N GLY A 59 4.04 -38.61 0.96
CA GLY A 59 2.79 -38.21 0.32
C GLY A 59 2.83 -38.37 -1.21
N GLU A 60 3.91 -37.91 -1.84
CA GLU A 60 4.13 -38.10 -3.28
C GLU A 60 4.17 -39.58 -3.67
N TRP A 61 4.75 -40.46 -2.84
CA TRP A 61 4.78 -41.90 -3.10
C TRP A 61 3.43 -42.58 -2.85
N TYR A 62 2.64 -42.16 -1.85
CA TYR A 62 1.25 -42.62 -1.71
C TYR A 62 0.39 -42.24 -2.92
N LYS A 63 0.60 -41.04 -3.46
CA LYS A 63 -0.04 -40.59 -4.70
C LYS A 63 0.34 -41.45 -5.91
N VAL A 64 1.63 -41.81 -6.05
CA VAL A 64 2.07 -42.77 -7.09
C VAL A 64 1.38 -44.12 -6.93
N GLY A 65 1.20 -44.57 -5.68
CA GLY A 65 0.46 -45.78 -5.32
C GLY A 65 -1.07 -45.67 -5.39
N ARG A 66 -1.63 -44.48 -5.69
CA ARG A 66 -3.07 -44.17 -5.67
C ARG A 66 -3.76 -44.43 -4.32
N ASP A 67 -3.05 -44.12 -3.23
CA ASP A 67 -3.56 -44.20 -1.87
C ASP A 67 -3.90 -42.79 -1.34
N ASP A 68 -5.07 -42.29 -1.74
CA ASP A 68 -5.52 -40.93 -1.46
C ASP A 68 -5.70 -40.65 0.05
N LEU A 69 -6.00 -41.70 0.84
CA LEU A 69 -6.18 -41.59 2.28
C LEU A 69 -4.84 -41.31 2.97
N ASN A 70 -3.81 -42.10 2.65
CA ASN A 70 -2.49 -41.89 3.22
C ASN A 70 -1.79 -40.66 2.64
N GLU A 71 -2.03 -40.29 1.37
CA GLU A 71 -1.59 -38.99 0.81
C GLU A 71 -2.16 -37.82 1.63
N SER A 72 -3.47 -37.86 1.93
CA SER A 72 -4.14 -36.84 2.74
C SER A 72 -3.57 -36.80 4.16
N ALA A 73 -3.33 -37.96 4.77
CA ALA A 73 -2.69 -38.06 6.09
C ALA A 73 -1.26 -37.47 6.11
N MET A 74 -0.48 -37.66 5.03
CA MET A 74 0.85 -37.05 4.92
C MET A 74 0.77 -35.53 4.73
N THR A 75 -0.22 -35.03 3.99
CA THR A 75 -0.47 -33.59 3.88
C THR A 75 -0.79 -32.97 5.24
N VAL A 76 -1.59 -33.65 6.07
CA VAL A 76 -1.86 -33.26 7.46
C VAL A 76 -0.59 -33.29 8.30
N ALA A 77 0.23 -34.34 8.19
CA ALA A 77 1.48 -34.45 8.94
C ALA A 77 2.48 -33.33 8.59
N VAL A 78 2.56 -32.94 7.31
CA VAL A 78 3.33 -31.78 6.87
C VAL A 78 2.80 -30.50 7.54
N ALA A 79 1.49 -30.29 7.55
CA ALA A 79 0.90 -29.10 8.19
C ALA A 79 1.18 -29.06 9.71
N GLU A 80 1.06 -30.20 10.40
CA GLU A 80 1.37 -30.30 11.83
C GLU A 80 2.87 -30.08 12.11
N SER A 81 3.77 -30.48 11.20
CA SER A 81 5.20 -30.18 11.36
C SER A 81 5.52 -28.68 11.30
N PHE A 82 4.72 -27.89 10.57
CA PHE A 82 4.81 -26.43 10.59
C PHE A 82 4.30 -25.86 11.92
N TYR A 83 3.21 -26.42 12.44
CA TYR A 83 2.70 -26.07 13.76
C TYR A 83 3.72 -26.35 14.88
N ASP A 84 4.32 -27.55 14.88
CA ASP A 84 5.32 -27.94 15.87
C ASP A 84 6.54 -26.99 15.85
N GLU A 85 6.96 -26.55 14.65
CA GLU A 85 8.01 -25.53 14.50
C GLU A 85 7.56 -24.16 15.04
N ALA A 86 6.34 -23.72 14.75
CA ALA A 86 5.79 -22.48 15.29
C ALA A 86 5.80 -22.48 16.83
N LYS A 87 5.37 -23.58 17.44
CA LYS A 87 5.37 -23.76 18.89
C LYS A 87 6.79 -23.70 19.46
N SER A 88 7.75 -24.36 18.83
CA SER A 88 9.17 -24.31 19.22
C SER A 88 9.72 -22.88 19.16
N ARG A 89 9.32 -22.06 18.18
CA ARG A 89 9.71 -20.64 18.11
C ARG A 89 9.15 -19.80 19.24
N ILE A 90 7.99 -20.15 19.79
CA ILE A 90 7.37 -19.42 20.92
C ILE A 90 7.97 -19.89 22.25
N GLU A 91 8.17 -21.19 22.42
CA GLU A 91 8.62 -21.81 23.67
C GLU A 91 10.14 -21.80 23.88
N GLY A 92 10.90 -21.44 22.84
CA GLY A 92 12.36 -21.36 22.88
C GLY A 92 12.90 -20.29 23.83
N ALA A 93 14.21 -20.35 24.11
CA ALA A 93 14.91 -19.39 24.98
C ALA A 93 14.82 -17.93 24.51
N HIS A 94 14.65 -17.74 23.19
CA HIS A 94 14.40 -16.44 22.56
C HIS A 94 13.14 -16.57 21.71
N PRO A 95 11.96 -16.29 22.27
CA PRO A 95 10.70 -16.38 21.53
C PRO A 95 10.73 -15.48 20.29
N SER A 96 10.22 -16.00 19.18
CA SER A 96 9.96 -15.22 17.97
C SER A 96 8.54 -15.50 17.46
N TYR A 97 7.62 -14.62 17.85
CA TYR A 97 6.25 -14.60 17.39
C TYR A 97 6.15 -14.28 15.90
N MET A 98 7.05 -13.45 15.35
CA MET A 98 7.09 -13.21 13.90
C MET A 98 7.42 -14.49 13.12
N ALA A 99 8.43 -15.26 13.56
CA ALA A 99 8.75 -16.54 12.93
C ALA A 99 7.64 -17.57 13.14
N ALA A 100 7.05 -17.62 14.33
CA ALA A 100 5.92 -18.50 14.63
C ALA A 100 4.70 -18.21 13.74
N ALA A 101 4.36 -16.93 13.54
CA ALA A 101 3.29 -16.51 12.66
C ALA A 101 3.50 -16.98 11.21
N SER A 102 4.75 -16.90 10.70
CA SER A 102 5.07 -17.44 9.37
C SER A 102 4.80 -18.94 9.28
N PHE A 103 5.21 -19.71 10.29
CA PHE A 103 4.99 -21.16 10.28
C PHE A 103 3.51 -21.53 10.48
N LEU A 104 2.75 -20.77 11.28
CA LEU A 104 1.30 -20.95 11.40
C LEU A 104 0.58 -20.66 10.08
N GLU A 105 1.00 -19.63 9.34
CA GLU A 105 0.49 -19.34 8.00
C GLU A 105 0.74 -20.52 7.04
N ASP A 106 1.98 -21.04 7.03
CA ASP A 106 2.34 -22.20 6.20
C ASP A 106 1.51 -23.43 6.57
N ALA A 107 1.30 -23.69 7.86
CA ALA A 107 0.45 -24.79 8.33
C ALA A 107 -0.98 -24.67 7.77
N ILE A 108 -1.60 -23.48 7.88
CA ILE A 108 -2.96 -23.22 7.35
C ILE A 108 -3.00 -23.42 5.84
N LEU A 109 -2.00 -22.92 5.10
CA LEU A 109 -1.93 -23.07 3.65
C LEU A 109 -1.81 -24.55 3.24
N VAL A 110 -1.02 -25.36 3.95
CA VAL A 110 -0.91 -26.79 3.70
C VAL A 110 -2.22 -27.51 4.06
N PHE A 111 -2.84 -27.20 5.20
CA PHE A 111 -4.14 -27.78 5.57
C PHE A 111 -5.22 -27.54 4.50
N ARG A 112 -5.23 -26.37 3.88
CA ARG A 112 -6.18 -26.05 2.78
C ARG A 112 -6.00 -26.93 1.54
N ARG A 113 -4.84 -27.56 1.34
CA ARG A 113 -4.57 -28.49 0.23
C ARG A 113 -5.21 -29.87 0.43
N VAL A 114 -5.64 -30.20 1.65
CA VAL A 114 -6.32 -31.48 1.91
C VAL A 114 -7.65 -31.52 1.13
N PRO A 115 -7.88 -32.59 0.31
CA PRO A 115 -9.10 -32.72 -0.48
C PRO A 115 -10.36 -32.70 0.38
N GLY A 116 -11.43 -32.06 -0.11
CA GLY A 116 -12.69 -31.89 0.63
C GLY A 116 -13.29 -33.21 1.16
N SER A 117 -13.13 -34.31 0.42
CA SER A 117 -13.59 -35.65 0.83
C SER A 117 -12.88 -36.20 2.07
N HIS A 118 -11.67 -35.72 2.37
CA HIS A 118 -10.83 -36.20 3.48
C HIS A 118 -10.76 -35.20 4.65
N ARG A 119 -11.28 -33.98 4.50
CA ARG A 119 -11.21 -32.94 5.53
C ARG A 119 -11.87 -33.32 6.84
N ALA A 120 -13.08 -33.87 6.77
CA ALA A 120 -13.84 -34.28 7.96
C ALA A 120 -13.14 -35.41 8.74
N ALA A 121 -12.55 -36.38 8.04
CA ALA A 121 -11.84 -37.50 8.65
C ALA A 121 -10.59 -37.07 9.45
N HIS A 122 -10.01 -35.92 9.08
CA HIS A 122 -8.82 -35.36 9.71
C HIS A 122 -9.09 -34.11 10.56
N GLY A 123 -10.35 -33.71 10.76
CA GLY A 123 -10.71 -32.52 11.54
C GLY A 123 -10.09 -31.22 11.00
N VAL A 124 -9.88 -31.12 9.68
CA VAL A 124 -9.07 -30.05 9.06
C VAL A 124 -9.66 -28.66 9.32
N ASP A 125 -10.97 -28.51 9.20
CA ASP A 125 -11.60 -27.19 9.32
C ASP A 125 -11.53 -26.65 10.76
N GLU A 126 -11.78 -27.50 11.77
CA GLU A 126 -11.60 -27.16 13.19
C GLU A 126 -10.14 -26.78 13.51
N ARG A 127 -9.19 -27.52 12.93
CA ARG A 127 -7.76 -27.24 13.10
C ARG A 127 -7.36 -25.92 12.45
N ILE A 128 -7.85 -25.61 11.24
CA ILE A 128 -7.62 -24.31 10.59
C ILE A 128 -8.16 -23.17 11.46
N GLU A 129 -9.38 -23.30 12.01
CA GLU A 129 -9.94 -22.27 12.89
C GLU A 129 -9.10 -22.04 14.16
N GLN A 130 -8.57 -23.12 14.74
CA GLN A 130 -7.64 -23.02 15.86
C GLN A 130 -6.36 -22.28 15.46
N LEU A 131 -5.71 -22.69 14.37
CA LEU A 131 -4.49 -22.07 13.89
C LEU A 131 -4.69 -20.60 13.52
N GLN A 132 -5.87 -20.22 13.02
CA GLN A 132 -6.20 -18.82 12.77
C GLN A 132 -6.30 -17.99 14.04
N ARG A 133 -6.76 -18.56 15.16
CA ARG A 133 -6.75 -17.87 16.46
C ARG A 133 -5.32 -17.68 16.97
N GLU A 134 -4.51 -18.74 16.92
CA GLU A 134 -3.11 -18.70 17.36
C GLU A 134 -2.26 -17.76 16.47
N LEU A 135 -2.54 -17.71 15.16
CA LEU A 135 -1.89 -16.81 14.21
C LEU A 135 -2.18 -15.34 14.55
N ARG A 136 -3.43 -15.00 14.91
CA ARG A 136 -3.77 -13.63 15.34
C ARG A 136 -3.03 -13.25 16.61
N GLU A 137 -3.00 -14.12 17.61
CA GLU A 137 -2.28 -13.88 18.86
C GLU A 137 -0.77 -13.69 18.64
N ALA A 138 -0.16 -14.54 17.79
CA ALA A 138 1.24 -14.40 17.42
C ALA A 138 1.48 -13.09 16.64
N GLY A 139 0.60 -12.73 15.71
CA GLY A 139 0.64 -11.49 14.95
C GLY A 139 0.63 -10.25 15.86
N GLU A 140 -0.30 -10.17 16.80
CA GLU A 140 -0.38 -9.08 17.77
C GLU A 140 0.91 -8.94 18.60
N LYS A 141 1.47 -10.07 19.05
CA LYS A 141 2.73 -10.07 19.83
C LYS A 141 3.96 -9.73 18.99
N SER A 142 3.96 -10.05 17.69
CA SER A 142 5.09 -9.79 16.79
C SER A 142 5.40 -8.30 16.63
N HIS A 143 4.42 -7.41 16.81
CA HIS A 143 4.63 -5.96 16.82
C HIS A 143 5.61 -5.52 17.91
N ALA A 144 5.60 -6.17 19.07
CA ALA A 144 6.53 -5.87 20.16
C ALA A 144 7.97 -6.32 19.87
N GLU A 145 8.17 -7.21 18.89
CA GLU A 145 9.49 -7.67 18.44
C GLU A 145 10.12 -6.73 17.41
N MET A 146 9.33 -5.83 16.82
CA MET A 146 9.78 -4.94 15.76
C MET A 146 10.64 -3.80 16.33
N ALA A 147 11.89 -3.73 15.90
CA ALA A 147 12.76 -2.61 16.21
C ALA A 147 12.39 -1.39 15.34
N THR A 148 12.35 -0.21 15.95
CA THR A 148 12.21 1.04 15.21
C THR A 148 13.56 1.41 14.58
N ILE A 149 13.58 1.55 13.26
CA ILE A 149 14.71 2.11 12.52
C ILE A 149 14.44 3.60 12.34
N SER A 150 15.37 4.43 12.80
CA SER A 150 15.28 5.89 12.68
C SER A 150 16.39 6.41 11.78
N SER A 151 16.06 7.39 10.93
CA SER A 151 17.04 8.16 10.16
C SER A 151 17.86 9.13 11.02
N GLY A 152 17.50 9.30 12.30
CA GLY A 152 17.94 10.42 13.12
C GLY A 152 17.21 11.73 12.78
N PRO A 153 17.53 12.83 13.48
CA PRO A 153 16.96 14.14 13.22
C PRO A 153 17.28 14.60 11.80
N ILE A 154 16.25 15.06 11.08
CA ILE A 154 16.38 15.69 9.77
C ILE A 154 16.24 17.20 9.98
N ASP A 155 17.20 17.98 9.51
CA ASP A 155 17.06 19.43 9.48
C ASP A 155 16.09 19.83 8.37
N VAL A 156 15.04 20.56 8.73
CA VAL A 156 13.94 20.97 7.85
C VAL A 156 13.79 22.48 7.78
N LEU A 157 14.71 23.26 8.36
CA LEU A 157 14.58 24.72 8.48
C LEU A 157 14.35 25.39 7.12
N ASP A 158 15.11 25.01 6.09
CA ASP A 158 14.97 25.56 4.74
C ASP A 158 13.63 25.20 4.09
N LEU A 159 13.13 23.98 4.36
CA LEU A 159 11.83 23.52 3.86
C LEU A 159 10.69 24.33 4.50
N VAL A 160 10.74 24.50 5.83
CA VAL A 160 9.77 25.29 6.58
C VAL A 160 9.78 26.74 6.08
N ALA A 161 10.95 27.36 6.01
CA ALA A 161 11.08 28.74 5.53
C ALA A 161 10.52 28.92 4.10
N HIS A 162 10.78 27.96 3.20
CA HIS A 162 10.20 27.96 1.86
C HIS A 162 8.67 27.88 1.87
N ALA A 163 8.11 27.02 2.72
CA ALA A 163 6.68 26.83 2.83
C ALA A 163 5.98 28.08 3.38
N GLU A 164 6.54 28.69 4.42
CA GLU A 164 6.04 29.94 5.00
C GLU A 164 6.10 31.08 3.97
N GLN A 165 7.25 31.28 3.32
CA GLN A 165 7.43 32.30 2.28
C GLN A 165 6.44 32.11 1.11
N SER A 166 6.00 30.89 0.86
CA SER A 166 5.03 30.59 -0.20
C SER A 166 3.62 31.10 0.10
N VAL A 167 3.33 31.54 1.33
CA VAL A 167 1.99 32.00 1.74
C VAL A 167 1.97 33.34 2.47
N THR A 168 3.02 33.70 3.22
CA THR A 168 3.07 34.91 4.06
C THR A 168 2.84 36.21 3.29
N GLY A 169 1.92 37.04 3.78
CA GLY A 169 1.65 38.39 3.25
C GLY A 169 1.05 38.41 1.85
N LYS A 170 0.55 37.28 1.36
CA LYS A 170 -0.07 37.16 0.03
C LYS A 170 -1.56 37.47 0.10
N SER A 171 -2.18 37.78 -1.04
CA SER A 171 -3.64 37.84 -1.08
C SER A 171 -4.23 36.44 -0.86
N PHE A 172 -5.50 36.37 -0.42
CA PHE A 172 -6.19 35.11 -0.15
C PHE A 172 -6.02 34.06 -1.25
N VAL A 173 -6.22 34.44 -2.52
CA VAL A 173 -6.11 33.53 -3.65
C VAL A 173 -4.67 33.10 -3.91
N GLU A 174 -3.71 34.02 -3.75
CA GLU A 174 -2.28 33.74 -3.94
C GLU A 174 -1.74 32.85 -2.83
N ALA A 175 -2.16 33.05 -1.58
CA ALA A 175 -1.80 32.21 -0.44
C ALA A 175 -2.33 30.78 -0.60
N LEU A 176 -3.62 30.62 -0.96
CA LEU A 176 -4.18 29.30 -1.28
C LEU A 176 -3.49 28.65 -2.48
N GLY A 177 -3.13 29.44 -3.49
CA GLY A 177 -2.33 28.98 -4.63
C GLY A 177 -0.93 28.53 -4.23
N GLY A 178 -0.30 29.21 -3.27
CA GLY A 178 0.98 28.86 -2.67
C GLY A 178 0.91 27.56 -1.89
N LEU A 179 -0.09 27.42 -1.02
CA LEU A 179 -0.36 26.18 -0.28
C LEU A 179 -0.58 24.97 -1.21
N ALA A 180 -1.27 25.17 -2.32
CA ALA A 180 -1.50 24.12 -3.32
C ALA A 180 -0.25 23.78 -4.16
N SER A 181 0.79 24.61 -4.12
CA SER A 181 1.98 24.51 -4.98
C SER A 181 3.28 24.47 -4.19
N LEU A 182 3.25 24.02 -2.94
CA LEU A 182 4.42 23.87 -2.07
C LEU A 182 5.48 22.93 -2.65
N PHE A 183 5.04 21.89 -3.37
CA PHE A 183 5.92 20.94 -4.03
C PHE A 183 5.19 20.30 -5.21
N ASN A 184 5.97 19.74 -6.14
CA ASN A 184 5.43 18.91 -7.20
C ASN A 184 5.13 17.51 -6.67
N ILE A 185 4.03 16.92 -7.12
CA ILE A 185 3.74 15.51 -6.89
C ILE A 185 4.87 14.63 -7.45
N SER A 186 5.00 13.42 -6.90
CA SER A 186 6.10 12.53 -7.26
C SER A 186 6.03 12.11 -8.72
N ASP A 187 7.16 12.25 -9.42
CA ASP A 187 7.32 11.76 -10.79
C ASP A 187 7.46 10.24 -10.76
N TYR A 188 6.58 9.54 -11.49
CA TYR A 188 6.49 8.09 -11.44
C TYR A 188 7.79 7.42 -11.92
N GLN A 189 8.35 7.87 -13.04
CA GLN A 189 9.55 7.25 -13.60
C GLN A 189 10.75 7.50 -12.71
N LYS A 190 10.93 8.73 -12.24
CA LYS A 190 11.99 9.05 -11.27
C LYS A 190 11.85 8.24 -9.99
N SER A 191 10.63 8.09 -9.48
CA SER A 191 10.37 7.28 -8.28
C SER A 191 10.74 5.80 -8.51
N LYS A 192 10.43 5.27 -9.70
CA LYS A 192 10.78 3.91 -10.10
C LYS A 192 12.30 3.72 -10.17
N ASP A 193 12.99 4.64 -10.83
CA ASP A 193 14.46 4.59 -10.98
C ASP A 193 15.16 4.69 -9.62
N GLN A 194 14.69 5.59 -8.74
CA GLN A 194 15.20 5.73 -7.39
C GLN A 194 14.95 4.48 -6.52
N ALA A 195 13.75 3.89 -6.61
CA ALA A 195 13.42 2.67 -5.90
C ALA A 195 14.32 1.50 -6.34
N LYS A 196 14.53 1.35 -7.65
CA LYS A 196 15.46 0.36 -8.20
C LYS A 196 16.88 0.60 -7.70
N ALA A 197 17.36 1.84 -7.73
CA ALA A 197 18.70 2.18 -7.24
C ALA A 197 18.87 1.88 -5.74
N ALA A 198 17.86 2.19 -4.92
CA ALA A 198 17.85 1.90 -3.49
C ALA A 198 17.89 0.38 -3.21
N LEU A 199 17.13 -0.40 -3.97
CA LEU A 199 17.15 -1.87 -3.85
C LEU A 199 18.55 -2.42 -4.19
N CYS A 200 19.17 -1.94 -5.26
CA CYS A 200 20.52 -2.31 -5.66
C CYS A 200 21.60 -1.88 -4.65
N ALA A 201 21.38 -0.80 -3.89
CA ALA A 201 22.33 -0.32 -2.88
C ALA A 201 22.46 -1.28 -1.67
N HIS A 202 21.46 -2.12 -1.41
CA HIS A 202 21.46 -3.07 -0.28
C HIS A 202 21.15 -4.52 -0.71
N PRO A 203 22.05 -5.20 -1.46
CA PRO A 203 21.75 -6.50 -2.09
C PRO A 203 21.33 -7.62 -1.15
N LEU A 204 21.95 -7.71 0.03
CA LEU A 204 21.65 -8.75 1.01
C LEU A 204 20.24 -8.59 1.58
N MET A 205 19.82 -7.38 1.91
CA MET A 205 18.46 -7.14 2.45
C MET A 205 17.40 -7.17 1.35
N SER A 206 17.73 -6.67 0.15
CA SER A 206 16.78 -6.59 -0.96
C SER A 206 16.46 -7.96 -1.56
N SER A 207 17.40 -8.92 -1.52
CA SER A 207 17.16 -10.28 -2.02
C SER A 207 16.26 -11.12 -1.10
N MET A 208 16.06 -10.70 0.14
CA MET A 208 15.17 -11.37 1.10
C MET A 208 13.71 -10.95 0.89
N HIS A 209 12.81 -11.93 1.06
CA HIS A 209 11.39 -11.67 1.16
C HIS A 209 11.10 -10.84 2.42
N ALA A 210 10.14 -9.93 2.33
CA ALA A 210 9.69 -9.16 3.48
C ALA A 210 8.16 -9.16 3.58
N SER A 211 7.64 -9.36 4.78
CA SER A 211 6.21 -9.24 5.06
C SER A 211 5.89 -7.84 5.61
N VAL A 212 4.79 -7.26 5.16
CA VAL A 212 4.18 -6.07 5.76
C VAL A 212 3.06 -6.54 6.66
N LEU A 213 3.14 -6.19 7.93
CA LEU A 213 2.13 -6.48 8.92
C LEU A 213 1.16 -5.30 9.02
N GLY A 214 -0.13 -5.61 9.02
CA GLY A 214 -1.20 -4.69 9.40
C GLY A 214 -1.19 -4.45 10.91
N ARG A 215 -2.06 -3.54 11.36
CA ARG A 215 -2.12 -3.11 12.76
C ARG A 215 -2.60 -4.20 13.71
N ASP A 216 -3.41 -5.12 13.21
CA ASP A 216 -3.88 -6.32 13.90
C ASP A 216 -2.86 -7.47 13.85
N GLY A 217 -1.67 -7.24 13.28
CA GLY A 217 -0.59 -8.23 13.19
C GLY A 217 -0.75 -9.22 12.03
N ASN A 218 -1.79 -9.07 11.20
CA ASN A 218 -1.96 -9.91 10.01
C ASN A 218 -1.01 -9.46 8.89
N VAL A 219 -0.52 -10.41 8.09
CA VAL A 219 0.26 -10.08 6.89
C VAL A 219 -0.67 -9.48 5.85
N VAL A 220 -0.48 -8.20 5.51
CA VAL A 220 -1.28 -7.47 4.52
C VAL A 220 -0.62 -7.40 3.14
N ALA A 221 0.71 -7.56 3.08
CA ALA A 221 1.46 -7.67 1.83
C ALA A 221 2.76 -8.45 2.02
N LYS A 222 3.26 -9.05 0.92
CA LYS A 222 4.57 -9.74 0.87
C LYS A 222 5.39 -9.18 -0.28
N ARG A 223 6.47 -8.47 0.05
CA ARG A 223 7.45 -8.01 -0.91
C ARG A 223 8.34 -9.20 -1.32
N PRO A 224 8.37 -9.58 -2.60
CA PRO A 224 9.26 -10.64 -3.06
C PRO A 224 10.73 -10.20 -2.98
N GLY A 225 11.63 -11.18 -2.94
CA GLY A 225 13.07 -10.93 -3.04
C GLY A 225 13.42 -10.30 -4.40
N PHE A 226 14.33 -9.33 -4.39
CA PHE A 226 14.81 -8.67 -5.59
C PHE A 226 15.97 -9.43 -6.23
N ASN A 227 15.81 -9.84 -7.49
CA ASN A 227 16.84 -10.49 -8.26
C ASN A 227 17.82 -9.46 -8.86
N MET A 228 19.03 -9.41 -8.32
CA MET A 228 20.09 -8.49 -8.77
C MET A 228 20.67 -8.83 -10.14
N ALA A 229 20.58 -10.09 -10.58
CA ALA A 229 21.12 -10.51 -11.86
C ALA A 229 20.28 -9.99 -13.03
N GLU A 230 18.98 -9.80 -12.80
CA GLU A 230 18.03 -9.30 -13.80
C GLU A 230 17.16 -8.17 -13.22
N PRO A 231 17.75 -6.99 -12.92
CA PRO A 231 17.06 -5.88 -12.25
C PRO A 231 15.80 -5.38 -12.97
N ASP A 232 15.73 -5.55 -14.29
CA ASP A 232 14.63 -5.10 -15.16
C ASP A 232 13.63 -6.21 -15.51
N SER A 233 13.74 -7.38 -14.88
CA SER A 233 12.78 -8.48 -15.08
C SER A 233 11.40 -8.13 -14.51
N GLU A 234 10.35 -8.65 -15.14
CA GLU A 234 8.98 -8.53 -14.65
C GLU A 234 8.82 -9.09 -13.22
N ALA A 235 9.63 -10.10 -12.87
CA ALA A 235 9.68 -10.67 -11.53
C ALA A 235 10.04 -9.64 -10.43
N ASN A 236 10.81 -8.60 -10.77
CA ASN A 236 11.22 -7.56 -9.84
C ASN A 236 10.24 -6.39 -9.73
N GLU A 237 9.26 -6.26 -10.64
CA GLU A 237 8.32 -5.12 -10.66
C GLU A 237 7.55 -5.01 -9.34
N ALA A 238 7.18 -6.13 -8.72
CA ALA A 238 6.51 -6.13 -7.43
C ALA A 238 7.40 -5.61 -6.28
N ALA A 239 8.70 -5.94 -6.29
CA ALA A 239 9.66 -5.46 -5.31
C ALA A 239 9.97 -3.97 -5.50
N ILE A 240 10.12 -3.53 -6.75
CA ILE A 240 10.30 -2.12 -7.12
C ILE A 240 9.08 -1.30 -6.69
N ARG A 241 7.86 -1.76 -7.03
CA ARG A 241 6.62 -1.11 -6.60
C ARG A 241 6.57 -0.97 -5.09
N ALA A 242 6.79 -2.05 -4.34
CA ALA A 242 6.77 -1.99 -2.87
C ALA A 242 7.73 -0.92 -2.32
N GLN A 243 8.96 -0.86 -2.87
CA GLN A 243 9.93 0.16 -2.49
C GLN A 243 9.48 1.58 -2.86
N MET A 244 8.89 1.79 -4.04
CA MET A 244 8.35 3.11 -4.45
C MET A 244 7.30 3.60 -3.45
N ILE A 245 6.37 2.74 -3.05
CA ILE A 245 5.29 3.08 -2.13
C ILE A 245 5.82 3.41 -0.74
N GLN A 246 6.77 2.60 -0.22
CA GLN A 246 7.39 2.85 1.09
C GLN A 246 8.17 4.17 1.11
N THR A 247 8.97 4.45 0.08
CA THR A 247 9.68 5.73 -0.06
C THR A 247 8.70 6.90 -0.13
N GLN A 248 7.58 6.74 -0.86
CA GLN A 248 6.55 7.77 -0.94
C GLN A 248 5.88 8.03 0.42
N ALA A 249 5.55 6.98 1.18
CA ALA A 249 4.97 7.11 2.52
C ALA A 249 5.92 7.86 3.48
N GLN A 250 7.22 7.56 3.44
CA GLN A 250 8.23 8.30 4.21
C GLN A 250 8.30 9.78 3.79
N ALA A 251 8.27 10.04 2.48
CA ALA A 251 8.28 11.41 1.96
C ALA A 251 7.03 12.20 2.35
N MET A 252 5.86 11.57 2.46
CA MET A 252 4.62 12.21 2.93
C MET A 252 4.78 12.74 4.36
N GLY A 253 5.34 11.94 5.26
CA GLY A 253 5.60 12.36 6.65
C GLY A 253 6.44 13.64 6.72
N LEU A 254 7.55 13.67 5.97
CA LEU A 254 8.41 14.86 5.89
C LEU A 254 7.69 16.07 5.30
N ARG A 255 7.01 15.90 4.15
CA ARG A 255 6.30 16.99 3.46
C ARG A 255 5.19 17.59 4.31
N VAL A 256 4.49 16.77 5.08
CA VAL A 256 3.42 17.26 5.97
C VAL A 256 3.98 18.13 7.08
N GLN A 257 4.99 17.62 7.79
CA GLN A 257 5.56 18.32 8.94
C GLN A 257 6.36 19.57 8.54
N ALA A 258 7.10 19.51 7.43
CA ALA A 258 7.99 20.58 7.02
C ALA A 258 7.37 21.58 6.04
N LEU A 259 6.32 21.21 5.30
CA LEU A 259 5.75 22.08 4.26
C LEU A 259 4.27 22.38 4.48
N ILE A 260 3.42 21.35 4.59
CA ILE A 260 1.97 21.54 4.58
C ILE A 260 1.50 22.24 5.86
N LEU A 261 1.88 21.73 7.03
CA LEU A 261 1.40 22.27 8.30
C LEU A 261 1.90 23.71 8.56
N PRO A 262 3.19 24.04 8.35
CA PRO A 262 3.66 25.43 8.54
C PRO A 262 2.95 26.43 7.62
N ALA A 263 2.80 26.10 6.33
CA ALA A 263 2.08 26.97 5.41
C ALA A 263 0.59 27.10 5.76
N LEU A 264 -0.04 26.00 6.19
CA LEU A 264 -1.44 26.01 6.60
C LEU A 264 -1.69 26.90 7.82
N GLU A 265 -0.79 26.87 8.80
CA GLU A 265 -0.90 27.70 10.01
C GLU A 265 -0.93 29.19 9.65
N ILE A 266 -0.04 29.64 8.76
CA ILE A 266 -0.02 31.03 8.30
C ILE A 266 -1.27 31.38 7.51
N VAL A 267 -1.72 30.52 6.59
CA VAL A 267 -2.96 30.74 5.83
C VAL A 267 -4.16 30.89 6.76
N GLN A 268 -4.21 30.12 7.85
CA GLN A 268 -5.27 30.24 8.85
C GLN A 268 -5.20 31.58 9.59
N LEU A 269 -4.01 31.96 10.04
CA LEU A 269 -3.78 33.21 10.77
C LEU A 269 -4.12 34.45 9.93
N GLU A 270 -3.75 34.47 8.64
CA GLU A 270 -3.90 35.66 7.79
C GLU A 270 -5.27 35.79 7.11
N HIS A 271 -6.01 34.70 6.90
CA HIS A 271 -7.17 34.74 6.00
C HIS A 271 -8.49 34.17 6.52
N GLY A 272 -8.49 33.29 7.53
CA GLY A 272 -9.73 32.67 8.04
C GLY A 272 -10.60 32.05 6.94
N VAL A 273 -10.18 30.89 6.41
CA VAL A 273 -10.76 30.28 5.20
C VAL A 273 -12.23 29.89 5.40
N LYS A 274 -13.14 30.58 4.69
CA LYS A 274 -14.59 30.34 4.79
C LYS A 274 -15.06 29.23 3.85
N LEU A 275 -15.99 28.39 4.33
CA LEU A 275 -16.65 27.36 3.53
C LEU A 275 -17.22 27.90 2.20
N GLN A 276 -17.84 29.08 2.21
CA GLN A 276 -18.45 29.66 1.00
C GLN A 276 -17.42 29.91 -0.12
N ALA A 277 -16.19 30.29 0.23
CA ALA A 277 -15.13 30.46 -0.76
C ALA A 277 -14.71 29.12 -1.36
N LEU A 278 -14.60 28.07 -0.53
CA LEU A 278 -14.29 26.71 -0.98
C LEU A 278 -15.38 26.14 -1.89
N ILE A 279 -16.66 26.41 -1.61
CA ILE A 279 -17.78 26.05 -2.48
C ILE A 279 -17.63 26.73 -3.84
N GLN A 280 -17.25 28.01 -3.88
CA GLN A 280 -17.03 28.73 -5.14
C GLN A 280 -15.90 28.08 -5.95
N PHE A 281 -14.75 27.77 -5.32
CA PHE A 281 -13.65 27.09 -6.02
C PHE A 281 -14.08 25.73 -6.57
N ALA A 282 -14.74 24.89 -5.75
CA ALA A 282 -15.22 23.58 -6.16
C ALA A 282 -16.25 23.65 -7.30
N SER A 283 -17.13 24.66 -7.32
CA SER A 283 -18.13 24.86 -8.37
C SER A 283 -17.56 25.39 -9.70
N GLN A 284 -16.35 25.93 -9.67
CA GLN A 284 -15.67 26.52 -10.82
C GLN A 284 -14.49 25.67 -11.28
N THR A 285 -14.54 24.36 -11.01
CA THR A 285 -13.61 23.40 -11.57
C THR A 285 -14.32 22.14 -12.02
N SER A 286 -14.03 21.70 -13.25
CA SER A 286 -14.40 20.42 -13.84
C SER A 286 -13.80 19.23 -13.11
N ILE A 287 -12.74 19.42 -12.32
CA ILE A 287 -12.16 18.35 -11.49
C ILE A 287 -13.20 17.82 -10.50
N VAL A 288 -14.02 18.68 -9.92
CA VAL A 288 -15.09 18.26 -9.00
C VAL A 288 -16.33 17.87 -9.81
N PRO A 289 -16.83 16.62 -9.68
CA PRO A 289 -18.04 16.23 -10.40
C PRO A 289 -19.27 17.04 -9.97
N PRO A 290 -20.22 17.28 -10.90
CA PRO A 290 -21.45 18.00 -10.59
C PRO A 290 -22.21 17.41 -9.39
N GLY A 291 -22.67 18.27 -8.49
CA GLY A 291 -23.43 17.87 -7.29
C GLY A 291 -22.56 17.40 -6.12
N ARG A 292 -21.22 17.50 -6.22
CA ARG A 292 -20.27 17.15 -5.15
C ARG A 292 -19.57 18.37 -4.53
N GLU A 293 -19.84 19.56 -5.05
CA GLU A 293 -19.14 20.81 -4.71
C GLU A 293 -19.18 21.08 -3.21
N ARG A 294 -20.36 20.94 -2.60
CA ARG A 294 -20.55 21.21 -1.17
C ARG A 294 -19.87 20.17 -0.28
N LEU A 295 -19.94 18.88 -0.64
CA LEU A 295 -19.31 17.80 0.12
C LEU A 295 -17.78 17.93 0.09
N VAL A 296 -17.22 18.19 -1.08
CA VAL A 296 -15.78 18.46 -1.25
C VAL A 296 -15.39 19.70 -0.45
N ALA A 297 -16.11 20.81 -0.60
CA ALA A 297 -15.81 22.05 0.13
C ALA A 297 -15.90 21.88 1.65
N GLN A 298 -16.86 21.11 2.17
CA GLN A 298 -16.95 20.80 3.61
C GLN A 298 -15.76 19.98 4.10
N GLY A 299 -15.37 18.93 3.36
CA GLY A 299 -14.19 18.14 3.68
C GLY A 299 -12.91 18.98 3.67
N LEU A 300 -12.77 19.88 2.68
CA LEU A 300 -11.66 20.84 2.64
C LEU A 300 -11.69 21.80 3.83
N HIS A 301 -12.87 22.34 4.17
CA HIS A 301 -13.03 23.26 5.29
C HIS A 301 -12.65 22.62 6.63
N TYR A 302 -13.04 21.37 6.87
CA TYR A 302 -12.66 20.67 8.11
C TYR A 302 -11.15 20.51 8.26
N GLY A 303 -10.42 20.21 7.17
CA GLY A 303 -8.95 20.15 7.27
C GLY A 303 -8.32 21.53 7.48
N PHE A 304 -8.91 22.60 6.92
CA PHE A 304 -8.53 23.95 7.29
C PHE A 304 -8.70 24.21 8.80
N GLU A 305 -9.76 23.69 9.42
CA GLU A 305 -10.00 23.77 10.87
C GLU A 305 -9.18 22.75 11.69
N GLY A 306 -8.32 21.95 11.07
CA GLY A 306 -7.54 20.89 11.72
C GLY A 306 -8.36 19.66 12.13
N ASN A 307 -9.62 19.56 11.70
CA ASN A 307 -10.46 18.38 11.90
C ASN A 307 -10.22 17.34 10.80
N TRP A 308 -9.06 16.69 10.87
CA TRP A 308 -8.60 15.72 9.89
C TRP A 308 -9.52 14.52 9.77
N ALA A 309 -10.06 14.04 10.89
CA ALA A 309 -11.00 12.92 10.91
C ALA A 309 -12.24 13.23 10.07
N ALA A 310 -12.94 14.35 10.32
CA ALA A 310 -14.10 14.72 9.51
C ALA A 310 -13.71 14.98 8.04
N ALA A 311 -12.55 15.59 7.81
CA ALA A 311 -12.04 15.87 6.47
C ALA A 311 -11.87 14.58 5.65
N VAL A 312 -11.13 13.58 6.13
CA VAL A 312 -10.86 12.35 5.37
C VAL A 312 -12.12 11.49 5.20
N HIS A 313 -13.00 11.42 6.19
CA HIS A 313 -14.28 10.70 6.07
C HIS A 313 -15.21 11.28 5.03
N LEU A 314 -15.12 12.59 4.74
CA LEU A 314 -15.83 13.20 3.62
C LEU A 314 -15.07 13.05 2.30
N LEU A 315 -13.76 13.35 2.30
CA LEU A 315 -12.98 13.51 1.08
C LEU A 315 -12.59 12.18 0.42
N VAL A 316 -12.31 11.13 1.17
CA VAL A 316 -11.91 9.82 0.60
C VAL A 316 -13.01 9.23 -0.29
N PRO A 317 -14.30 9.18 0.13
CA PRO A 317 -15.39 8.81 -0.77
C PRO A 317 -15.56 9.76 -1.96
N GLN A 318 -15.31 11.06 -1.78
CA GLN A 318 -15.39 12.02 -2.90
C GLN A 318 -14.29 11.78 -3.94
N LEU A 319 -13.08 11.39 -3.52
CA LEU A 319 -12.01 11.02 -4.43
C LEU A 319 -12.40 9.78 -5.26
N GLU A 320 -12.97 8.75 -4.63
CA GLU A 320 -13.44 7.57 -5.35
C GLU A 320 -14.48 7.94 -6.42
N HIS A 321 -15.44 8.78 -6.06
CA HIS A 321 -16.44 9.26 -7.00
C HIS A 321 -15.83 10.14 -8.11
N LEU A 322 -14.86 10.99 -7.78
CA LEU A 322 -14.13 11.82 -8.74
C LEU A 322 -13.42 10.95 -9.78
N VAL A 323 -12.65 9.95 -9.34
CA VAL A 323 -11.97 9.00 -10.23
C VAL A 323 -12.98 8.29 -11.11
N ARG A 324 -14.03 7.72 -10.52
CA ARG A 324 -15.10 7.02 -11.24
C ARG A 324 -15.74 7.89 -12.31
N TYR A 325 -16.08 9.12 -11.96
CA TYR A 325 -16.73 10.06 -12.86
C TYR A 325 -15.88 10.33 -14.10
N HIS A 326 -14.61 10.69 -13.90
CA HIS A 326 -13.74 11.10 -15.00
C HIS A 326 -13.35 9.95 -15.93
N ILE A 327 -13.03 8.77 -15.40
CA ILE A 327 -12.70 7.62 -16.27
C ILE A 327 -13.93 7.10 -17.01
N LYS A 328 -15.13 7.22 -16.42
CA LYS A 328 -16.40 6.88 -17.11
C LYS A 328 -16.66 7.82 -18.29
N GLN A 329 -16.33 9.12 -18.18
CA GLN A 329 -16.39 10.04 -19.32
C GLN A 329 -15.44 9.65 -20.45
N ASN A 330 -14.36 8.91 -20.13
CA ASN A 330 -13.41 8.38 -21.10
C ASN A 330 -13.72 6.94 -21.55
N GLY A 331 -14.95 6.45 -21.31
CA GLY A 331 -15.42 5.15 -21.82
C GLY A 331 -15.15 3.95 -20.91
N ALA A 332 -14.58 4.15 -19.72
CA ALA A 332 -14.31 3.06 -18.79
C ALA A 332 -15.60 2.41 -18.28
N ILE A 333 -15.59 1.07 -18.15
CA ILE A 333 -16.67 0.31 -17.50
C ILE A 333 -16.38 0.25 -16.00
N THR A 334 -17.13 1.04 -15.22
CA THR A 334 -16.91 1.17 -13.77
C THR A 334 -17.78 0.23 -12.92
N THR A 335 -18.49 -0.70 -13.55
CA THR A 335 -19.44 -1.61 -12.90
C THR A 335 -19.12 -3.06 -13.22
N VAL A 336 -19.41 -3.94 -12.27
CA VAL A 336 -19.37 -5.40 -12.45
C VAL A 336 -20.78 -5.96 -12.34
N MET A 337 -21.11 -6.92 -13.20
CA MET A 337 -22.39 -7.61 -13.20
C MET A 337 -22.20 -9.05 -12.69
N SER A 338 -22.99 -9.46 -11.70
CA SER A 338 -22.99 -10.83 -11.20
C SER A 338 -23.65 -11.79 -12.19
N LYS A 339 -23.52 -13.11 -11.96
CA LYS A 339 -24.17 -14.14 -12.79
C LYS A 339 -25.70 -14.03 -12.77
N GLU A 340 -26.25 -13.43 -11.72
CA GLU A 340 -27.67 -13.18 -11.48
C GLU A 340 -28.15 -11.84 -12.06
N GLY A 341 -27.28 -11.09 -12.76
CA GLY A 341 -27.62 -9.81 -13.39
C GLY A 341 -27.60 -8.60 -12.45
N VAL A 342 -27.05 -8.73 -11.23
CA VAL A 342 -26.92 -7.61 -10.28
C VAL A 342 -25.71 -6.76 -10.66
N VAL A 343 -25.93 -5.47 -10.90
CA VAL A 343 -24.86 -4.51 -11.23
C VAL A 343 -24.39 -3.81 -9.97
N ASN A 344 -23.09 -3.91 -9.70
CA ASN A 344 -22.42 -3.23 -8.58
C ASN A 344 -21.32 -2.30 -9.10
N GLU A 345 -21.14 -1.19 -8.40
CA GLU A 345 -20.06 -0.24 -8.66
C GLU A 345 -18.72 -0.80 -8.16
N VAL A 346 -17.67 -0.68 -8.98
CA VAL A 346 -16.30 -1.11 -8.62
C VAL A 346 -15.69 -0.11 -7.64
N GLY A 347 -15.10 -0.55 -6.53
CA GLY A 347 -14.44 0.33 -5.56
C GLY A 347 -13.12 0.94 -6.08
N LEU A 348 -12.60 1.97 -5.41
CA LEU A 348 -11.43 2.74 -5.87
C LEU A 348 -10.23 1.86 -6.27
N SER A 349 -9.83 0.89 -5.43
CA SER A 349 -8.70 0.02 -5.74
C SER A 349 -8.86 -0.72 -7.07
N GLY A 350 -10.08 -1.12 -7.43
CA GLY A 350 -10.38 -1.74 -8.73
C GLY A 350 -10.49 -0.74 -9.87
N LEU A 351 -10.99 0.47 -9.62
CA LEU A 351 -10.98 1.54 -10.64
C LEU A 351 -9.55 1.91 -11.03
N MET A 352 -8.64 1.96 -10.06
CA MET A 352 -7.23 2.33 -10.27
C MET A 352 -6.42 1.30 -11.06
N THR A 353 -6.98 0.12 -11.40
CA THR A 353 -6.35 -0.85 -12.31
C THR A 353 -6.76 -0.65 -13.76
N LEU A 354 -7.72 0.24 -14.04
CA LEU A 354 -8.22 0.48 -15.39
C LEU A 354 -7.26 1.38 -16.19
N PRO A 355 -6.97 1.08 -17.47
CA PRO A 355 -6.02 1.85 -18.28
C PRO A 355 -6.46 3.31 -18.54
N GLU A 356 -7.76 3.59 -18.46
CA GLU A 356 -8.34 4.93 -18.62
C GLU A 356 -7.90 5.89 -17.50
N VAL A 357 -7.47 5.36 -16.35
CA VAL A 357 -6.92 6.14 -15.24
C VAL A 357 -5.65 6.87 -15.67
N GLU A 358 -4.68 6.14 -16.25
CA GLU A 358 -3.43 6.76 -16.72
C GLU A 358 -3.68 7.68 -17.92
N SER A 359 -4.68 7.39 -18.75
CA SER A 359 -5.08 8.25 -19.87
C SER A 359 -5.58 9.63 -19.41
N PHE A 360 -6.32 9.68 -18.29
CA PHE A 360 -6.87 10.93 -17.76
C PHE A 360 -5.92 11.64 -16.78
N PHE A 361 -5.44 10.93 -15.77
CA PHE A 361 -4.63 11.49 -14.69
C PHE A 361 -3.14 11.56 -15.04
N GLY A 362 -2.68 10.80 -16.03
CA GLY A 362 -1.26 10.60 -16.27
C GLY A 362 -0.60 9.71 -15.19
N PRO A 363 0.65 9.28 -15.39
CA PRO A 363 1.31 8.32 -14.51
C PRO A 363 1.58 8.88 -13.10
N ASN A 364 1.88 10.17 -12.98
CA ASN A 364 2.29 10.79 -11.71
C ASN A 364 1.11 10.88 -10.71
N TYR A 365 -0.04 11.42 -11.13
CA TYR A 365 -1.23 11.47 -10.27
C TYR A 365 -1.80 10.07 -10.01
N SER A 366 -1.76 9.19 -11.00
CA SER A 366 -2.18 7.80 -10.84
C SER A 366 -1.33 7.05 -9.80
N PHE A 367 -0.03 7.35 -9.74
CA PHE A 367 0.87 6.83 -8.72
C PHE A 367 0.52 7.37 -7.33
N GLU A 368 0.34 8.68 -7.17
CA GLU A 368 -0.05 9.30 -5.88
C GLU A 368 -1.35 8.71 -5.34
N ILE A 369 -2.38 8.58 -6.19
CA ILE A 369 -3.68 8.03 -5.77
C ILE A 369 -3.54 6.57 -5.35
N ARG A 370 -2.79 5.75 -6.12
CA ARG A 370 -2.54 4.35 -5.75
C ARG A 370 -1.79 4.24 -4.42
N ALA A 371 -0.70 5.00 -4.28
CA ALA A 371 0.17 4.93 -3.13
C ALA A 371 -0.51 5.34 -1.84
N LEU A 372 -1.32 6.41 -1.88
CA LEU A 372 -1.98 6.92 -0.68
C LEU A 372 -3.25 6.14 -0.32
N PHE A 373 -4.09 5.81 -1.31
CA PHE A 373 -5.44 5.32 -1.04
C PHE A 373 -5.62 3.82 -1.21
N CYS A 374 -4.82 3.14 -2.03
CA CYS A 374 -5.16 1.80 -2.52
C CYS A 374 -4.15 0.69 -2.20
N ASP A 375 -2.88 1.03 -1.98
CA ASP A 375 -1.80 0.06 -1.93
C ASP A 375 -1.54 -0.46 -0.51
N HIS A 376 -1.46 -1.77 -0.34
CA HIS A 376 -1.19 -2.44 0.95
C HIS A 376 0.25 -2.25 1.44
N TYR A 377 1.17 -1.82 0.56
CA TYR A 377 2.51 -1.37 0.97
C TYR A 377 2.51 0.06 1.52
N GLY A 378 1.42 0.80 1.35
CA GLY A 378 1.24 2.17 1.77
C GLY A 378 0.12 2.31 2.79
N PRO A 379 -0.41 3.53 2.98
CA PRO A 379 -1.44 3.79 3.99
C PRO A 379 -2.76 3.09 3.72
N ASN A 380 -3.03 2.69 2.47
CA ASN A 380 -4.26 2.01 2.04
C ASN A 380 -5.54 2.74 2.52
N LEU A 381 -5.49 4.08 2.55
CA LEU A 381 -6.39 4.91 3.35
C LEU A 381 -7.87 4.68 3.02
N ARG A 382 -8.19 4.39 1.74
CA ARG A 382 -9.57 4.11 1.33
C ARG A 382 -10.11 2.84 1.97
N ASN A 383 -9.31 1.78 2.04
CA ASN A 383 -9.75 0.50 2.58
C ASN A 383 -9.82 0.55 4.10
N GLU A 384 -8.81 1.13 4.77
CA GLU A 384 -8.83 1.32 6.22
C GLU A 384 -10.08 2.12 6.65
N LEU A 385 -10.39 3.20 5.93
CA LEU A 385 -11.58 4.01 6.22
C LEU A 385 -12.88 3.26 5.93
N ALA A 386 -13.01 2.62 4.77
CA ALA A 386 -14.24 1.92 4.38
C ALA A 386 -14.56 0.71 5.27
N HIS A 387 -13.53 0.08 5.83
CA HIS A 387 -13.68 -1.04 6.77
C HIS A 387 -13.82 -0.60 8.23
N GLY A 388 -13.75 0.71 8.53
CA GLY A 388 -13.82 1.23 9.90
C GLY A 388 -12.59 0.90 10.75
N LEU A 389 -11.45 0.66 10.09
CA LEU A 389 -10.17 0.34 10.74
C LEU A 389 -9.33 1.59 11.02
N LEU A 390 -9.72 2.74 10.49
CA LEU A 390 -9.06 4.02 10.74
C LEU A 390 -9.36 4.53 12.15
N SER A 391 -8.39 4.43 13.06
CA SER A 391 -8.52 4.89 14.44
C SER A 391 -8.41 6.42 14.58
N ASP A 392 -8.80 6.98 15.72
CA ASP A 392 -8.64 8.42 16.02
C ASP A 392 -7.19 8.89 15.82
N ARG A 393 -6.21 8.08 16.24
CA ARG A 393 -4.78 8.43 16.06
C ARG A 393 -4.41 8.53 14.59
N GLU A 394 -4.94 7.65 13.75
CA GLU A 394 -4.59 7.56 12.33
C GLU A 394 -5.34 8.59 11.50
N ALA A 395 -6.56 8.93 11.91
CA ALA A 395 -7.29 10.04 11.33
C ALA A 395 -6.52 11.38 11.46
N PHE A 396 -5.60 11.48 12.42
CA PHE A 396 -4.71 12.63 12.64
C PHE A 396 -3.26 12.39 12.18
N SER A 397 -3.02 11.33 11.39
CA SER A 397 -1.68 11.02 10.88
C SER A 397 -1.26 11.94 9.73
N ALA A 398 0.04 11.90 9.38
CA ALA A 398 0.55 12.65 8.24
C ALA A 398 -0.14 12.26 6.93
N GLU A 399 -0.47 10.98 6.76
CA GLU A 399 -1.18 10.45 5.60
C GLU A 399 -2.57 11.09 5.44
N SER A 400 -3.29 11.28 6.55
CA SER A 400 -4.60 11.95 6.56
C SER A 400 -4.50 13.43 6.21
N VAL A 401 -3.50 14.14 6.74
CA VAL A 401 -3.21 15.53 6.39
C VAL A 401 -2.82 15.65 4.92
N TYR A 402 -1.96 14.75 4.44
CA TYR A 402 -1.53 14.70 3.04
C TYR A 402 -2.71 14.38 2.11
N ALA A 403 -3.62 13.47 2.48
CA ALA A 403 -4.82 13.17 1.70
C ALA A 403 -5.74 14.39 1.57
N TRP A 404 -5.93 15.14 2.66
CA TRP A 404 -6.65 16.41 2.62
C TRP A 404 -5.95 17.41 1.69
N TRP A 405 -4.63 17.61 1.86
CA TRP A 405 -3.86 18.54 1.04
C TRP A 405 -3.89 18.15 -0.44
N PHE A 406 -3.82 16.85 -0.75
CA PHE A 406 -3.90 16.34 -2.11
C PHE A 406 -5.24 16.70 -2.77
N MET A 407 -6.35 16.52 -2.05
CA MET A 407 -7.67 16.95 -2.53
C MET A 407 -7.76 18.47 -2.70
N PHE A 408 -7.22 19.25 -1.76
CA PHE A 408 -7.13 20.70 -1.88
C PHE A 408 -6.34 21.13 -3.12
N MET A 409 -5.17 20.52 -3.32
CA MET A 409 -4.28 20.79 -4.45
C MET A 409 -4.95 20.47 -5.78
N LEU A 410 -5.66 19.34 -5.89
CA LEU A 410 -6.43 19.00 -7.10
C LEU A 410 -7.48 20.06 -7.43
N VAL A 411 -8.29 20.46 -6.45
CA VAL A 411 -9.34 21.48 -6.62
C VAL A 411 -8.74 22.83 -7.02
N MET A 412 -7.71 23.28 -6.31
CA MET A 412 -7.06 24.57 -6.58
C MET A 412 -6.33 24.59 -7.91
N THR A 413 -5.71 23.48 -8.31
CA THR A 413 -5.02 23.38 -9.60
C THR A 413 -6.01 23.38 -10.76
N GLY A 414 -7.10 22.61 -10.66
CA GLY A 414 -8.19 22.62 -11.64
C GLY A 414 -8.83 24.01 -11.76
N TRP A 415 -9.14 24.65 -10.64
CA TRP A 415 -9.71 26.00 -10.63
C TRP A 415 -8.78 27.04 -11.28
N ARG A 416 -7.47 27.02 -10.96
CA ARG A 416 -6.48 27.94 -11.57
C ARG A 416 -6.36 27.72 -13.07
N HIS A 417 -6.40 26.47 -13.54
CA HIS A 417 -6.38 26.15 -14.96
C HIS A 417 -7.59 26.78 -15.69
N GLU A 418 -8.79 26.62 -15.13
CA GLU A 418 -10.02 27.19 -15.70
C GLU A 418 -10.09 28.71 -15.60
N LEU A 419 -9.56 29.30 -14.53
CA LEU A 419 -9.43 30.75 -14.43
C LEU A 419 -8.55 31.32 -15.56
N ARG A 420 -7.39 30.70 -15.81
CA ARG A 420 -6.51 31.10 -16.92
C ARG A 420 -7.21 30.97 -18.27
N GLY A 421 -7.95 29.89 -18.48
CA GLY A 421 -8.76 29.69 -19.68
C GLY A 421 -9.80 30.79 -19.89
N ARG A 422 -10.56 31.14 -18.85
CA ARG A 422 -11.55 32.24 -18.88
C ARG A 422 -10.90 33.59 -19.19
N ILE A 423 -9.76 33.90 -18.57
CA ILE A 423 -9.02 35.14 -18.83
C ILE A 423 -8.53 35.19 -20.28
N ALA A 424 -8.02 34.06 -20.81
CA ALA A 424 -7.56 33.98 -22.20
C ALA A 424 -8.72 34.18 -23.21
N GLN A 425 -9.88 33.57 -22.94
CA GLN A 425 -11.08 33.74 -23.76
C GLN A 425 -11.61 35.19 -23.71
N ALA A 426 -11.63 35.81 -22.52
CA ALA A 426 -12.04 37.20 -22.37
C ALA A 426 -11.12 38.17 -23.15
N LYS A 427 -9.80 37.91 -23.14
CA LYS A 427 -8.82 38.69 -23.93
C LYS A 427 -8.97 38.47 -25.45
N ALA A 428 -9.37 37.28 -25.88
CA ALA A 428 -9.60 36.98 -27.30
C ALA A 428 -10.94 37.51 -27.82
N GLY A 429 -11.93 37.70 -26.94
CA GLY A 429 -13.27 38.17 -27.27
C GLY A 429 -13.46 39.70 -27.28
N ASP A 430 -12.42 40.48 -26.94
CA ASP A 430 -12.46 41.95 -26.92
C ASP A 430 -11.55 42.55 -28.02
N PRO A 431 -12.10 42.95 -29.19
CA PRO A 431 -11.30 43.51 -30.28
C PRO A 431 -10.76 44.93 -30.02
N GLN A 432 -11.04 45.56 -28.86
CA GLN A 432 -10.63 46.95 -28.58
C GLN A 432 -9.76 47.15 -27.34
N ALA A 433 -9.30 46.09 -26.67
CA ALA A 433 -8.31 46.25 -25.61
C ALA A 433 -6.88 46.35 -26.20
N GLY A 434 -6.44 47.59 -26.48
CA GLY A 434 -5.04 47.91 -26.76
C GLY A 434 -4.09 47.45 -25.64
N PRO A 435 -2.77 47.36 -25.89
CA PRO A 435 -1.85 46.71 -24.97
C PRO A 435 -1.83 47.42 -23.62
N VAL A 436 -2.24 46.72 -22.57
CA VAL A 436 -2.03 47.15 -21.19
C VAL A 436 -0.52 47.08 -20.94
N ALA A 437 0.11 48.24 -20.85
CA ALA A 437 1.52 48.39 -20.53
C ALA A 437 1.82 47.73 -19.18
N ALA A 438 2.75 46.78 -19.20
CA ALA A 438 3.47 46.34 -18.02
C ALA A 438 4.23 47.54 -17.45
N GLY A 439 4.15 47.73 -16.13
CA GLY A 439 4.60 48.94 -15.45
C GLY A 439 6.10 49.26 -15.55
N GLY A 440 6.40 50.53 -15.33
CA GLY A 440 7.74 51.05 -15.06
C GLY A 440 7.72 52.58 -14.86
N GLU A 441 8.22 53.01 -13.68
CA GLU A 441 8.76 54.35 -13.36
C GLU A 441 7.74 55.52 -13.30
N GLY A 442 7.75 56.48 -12.38
CA GLY A 442 8.65 56.88 -11.30
C GLY A 442 8.43 58.38 -11.01
N ALA A 443 8.65 58.79 -9.75
CA ALA A 443 8.99 60.14 -9.29
C ALA A 443 7.91 61.25 -9.13
N ALA A 444 7.79 61.68 -7.86
CA ALA A 444 7.87 63.06 -7.35
C ALA A 444 6.94 64.17 -7.91
N ALA A 445 6.06 64.67 -7.04
CA ALA A 445 5.44 65.99 -7.16
C ALA A 445 6.21 67.03 -6.31
N PRO A 446 6.44 68.27 -6.80
CA PRO A 446 7.03 69.34 -6.03
C PRO A 446 5.98 70.11 -5.21
N ALA A 447 6.46 70.76 -4.17
CA ALA A 447 5.74 71.68 -3.32
C ALA A 447 5.45 73.01 -4.01
N GLU A 448 4.30 73.62 -3.70
CA GLU A 448 4.13 75.07 -3.71
C GLU A 448 3.26 75.49 -2.52
N ALA A 449 3.77 76.47 -1.78
CA ALA A 449 3.21 77.02 -0.56
C ALA A 449 2.31 78.23 -0.86
N LEU A 450 1.36 78.52 0.03
CA LEU A 450 1.10 79.88 0.52
C LEU A 450 0.10 79.86 1.69
N ALA A 451 0.56 80.40 2.82
CA ALA A 451 -0.21 80.79 4.00
C ALA A 451 -0.96 82.13 3.71
N PRO A 452 -1.72 82.75 4.65
CA PRO A 452 -1.53 82.83 6.10
C PRO A 452 -2.43 81.91 6.94
#